data_AF-A0A4Z1C4E4-F1
#
_entry.id   AF-A0A4Z1C4E4-F1
#
_cell.length_a   1.000
_cell.length_b   1.000
_cell.length_c   1.000
_cell.angle_alpha   90.00
_cell.angle_beta   90.00
_cell.angle_gamma   90.00
#
_symmetry.space_group_name_H-M   'P 1'
#
loop_
_entity.id
_entity.type
_entity.pdbx_description
1 polymer ?
#
loop_
_entity_poly.entity_id
_entity_poly.type
_entity_poly.pdbx_seq_one_letter_code
_entity_poly.pdbx_strand_id
1 'polypeptide(L)'
;PDYNGNQPLVHPQPAGVAVTDSAARFIGWHAITILRIARHPEGVMRVYFYNPNNDSGQHWGGDVQVSTARKGERFGEASLPFEQFASRVYIFHFDPLERGEPAEVGAE
;
A
#
# COMPACT_ATOMS: atom_id res chain seq x y z
N PRO A 1 -5.38 1.83 -9.46
CA PRO A 1 -6.01 1.41 -10.73
C PRO A 1 -7.16 2.33 -11.15
N ASP A 2 -8.01 2.72 -10.18
CA ASP A 2 -9.26 3.41 -10.49
C ASP A 2 -9.05 4.82 -11.04
N TYR A 3 -8.00 5.51 -10.57
CA TYR A 3 -7.74 6.92 -10.89
C TYR A 3 -6.49 7.12 -11.76
N ASN A 4 -5.90 6.04 -12.29
CA ASN A 4 -4.70 6.11 -13.12
C ASN A 4 -4.85 5.35 -14.45
N GLY A 5 -6.09 5.13 -14.91
CA GLY A 5 -6.36 4.38 -16.14
C GLY A 5 -5.86 2.93 -16.08
N ASN A 6 -5.79 2.33 -14.88
CA ASN A 6 -5.23 1.00 -14.64
C ASN A 6 -3.79 0.82 -15.14
N GLN A 7 -3.00 1.89 -15.19
CA GLN A 7 -1.59 1.79 -15.55
C GLN A 7 -0.81 1.05 -14.45
N PRO A 8 -0.01 0.03 -14.81
CA PRO A 8 0.81 -0.68 -13.85
C PRO A 8 2.01 0.16 -13.41
N LEU A 9 2.51 -0.11 -12.21
CA LEU A 9 3.77 0.47 -11.74
C LEU A 9 4.92 -0.04 -12.63
N VAL A 10 5.68 0.88 -13.21
CA VAL A 10 6.82 0.52 -14.09
C VAL A 10 8.01 0.03 -13.27
N HIS A 11 8.25 0.66 -12.12
CA HIS A 11 9.35 0.35 -11.21
C HIS A 11 8.85 0.30 -9.77
N PRO A 12 9.42 -0.58 -8.92
CA PRO A 12 9.14 -0.57 -7.48
C PRO A 12 9.34 0.83 -6.89
N GLN A 13 8.34 1.32 -6.15
CA GLN A 13 8.35 2.66 -5.56
C GLN A 13 8.63 2.58 -4.06
N PRO A 14 9.72 3.19 -3.55
CA PRO A 14 9.91 3.33 -2.12
C PRO A 14 8.80 4.18 -1.49
N ALA A 15 8.32 3.76 -0.34
CA ALA A 15 7.40 4.52 0.48
C ALA A 15 7.79 4.41 1.95
N GLY A 16 7.60 5.50 2.69
CA GLY A 16 7.71 5.48 4.15
C GLY A 16 6.33 5.34 4.78
N VAL A 17 6.23 4.45 5.75
CA VAL A 17 5.02 4.21 6.54
C VAL A 17 5.22 4.46 8.03
N ALA A 18 4.15 4.92 8.67
CA ALA A 18 4.04 5.00 10.12
C ALA A 18 3.73 3.60 10.67
N VAL A 19 4.71 3.00 11.35
CA VAL A 19 4.53 1.70 11.99
C VAL A 19 3.86 1.91 13.34
N THR A 20 2.87 1.06 13.62
CA THR A 20 2.25 0.96 14.93
C THR A 20 2.34 -0.46 15.45
N ASP A 21 2.17 -0.62 16.76
CA ASP A 21 1.89 -1.92 17.34
C ASP A 21 0.44 -2.36 17.10
N SER A 22 0.08 -3.53 17.63
CA SER A 22 -1.28 -4.08 17.51
C SER A 22 -2.36 -3.26 18.20
N ALA A 23 -1.99 -2.39 19.14
CA ALA A 23 -2.89 -1.43 19.80
C ALA A 23 -2.96 -0.08 19.06
N ALA A 24 -2.44 -0.01 17.82
CA ALA A 24 -2.38 1.19 16.99
C ALA A 24 -1.56 2.35 17.61
N ARG A 25 -0.63 2.04 18.52
CA ARG A 25 0.31 3.04 19.06
C ARG A 25 1.48 3.20 18.11
N PHE A 26 1.83 4.44 17.77
CA PHE A 26 2.98 4.74 16.93
C PHE A 26 4.30 4.27 17.57
N ILE A 27 5.09 3.50 16.82
CA ILE A 27 6.38 2.96 17.29
C ILE A 27 7.57 3.35 16.41
N GLY A 28 7.34 3.96 15.24
CA GLY A 28 8.41 4.49 14.40
C GLY A 28 8.06 4.59 12.93
N TRP A 29 9.01 5.13 12.16
CA TRP A 29 8.94 5.20 10.71
C TRP A 29 9.65 4.00 10.11
N HIS A 30 9.11 3.46 9.01
CA HIS A 30 9.73 2.34 8.32
C HIS A 30 9.62 2.49 6.81
N ALA A 31 10.67 2.09 6.09
CA ALA A 31 10.70 2.11 4.64
C ALA A 31 10.27 0.75 4.09
N ILE A 32 9.35 0.80 3.13
CA ILE A 32 8.87 -0.35 2.37
C ILE A 32 8.92 -0.04 0.87
N THR A 33 8.70 -1.06 0.04
CA THR A 33 8.68 -0.89 -1.41
C THR A 33 7.32 -1.27 -1.96
N ILE A 34 6.57 -0.33 -2.52
CA ILE A 34 5.35 -0.60 -3.28
C ILE A 34 5.73 -1.29 -4.58
N LEU A 35 5.16 -2.47 -4.82
CA LEU A 35 5.46 -3.30 -6.00
C LEU A 35 4.36 -3.17 -7.05
N ARG A 36 3.10 -3.09 -6.63
CA ARG A 36 1.95 -2.92 -7.51
C ARG A 36 0.71 -2.50 -6.73
N ILE A 37 -0.24 -1.92 -7.45
CA ILE A 37 -1.59 -1.64 -6.95
C ILE A 37 -2.55 -2.30 -7.92
N ALA A 38 -3.41 -3.18 -7.42
CA ALA A 38 -4.33 -3.94 -8.25
C ALA A 38 -5.63 -4.26 -7.50
N ARG A 39 -6.70 -4.58 -8.24
CA ARG A 39 -7.92 -5.14 -7.65
C ARG A 39 -7.76 -6.63 -7.40
N HIS A 40 -8.18 -7.05 -6.22
CA HIS A 40 -8.44 -8.45 -5.90
C HIS A 40 -9.72 -8.92 -6.63
N PRO A 41 -9.90 -10.23 -6.94
CA PRO A 41 -11.14 -10.75 -7.52
C PRO A 41 -12.41 -10.45 -6.72
N GLU A 42 -12.30 -10.20 -5.41
CA GLU A 42 -13.42 -9.72 -4.58
C GLU A 42 -13.75 -8.22 -4.78
N GLY A 43 -13.12 -7.55 -5.75
CA GLY A 43 -13.36 -6.14 -6.10
C GLY A 43 -12.54 -5.12 -5.30
N VAL A 44 -11.87 -5.54 -4.23
CA VAL A 44 -11.10 -4.65 -3.33
C VAL A 44 -9.78 -4.21 -3.97
N MET A 45 -9.54 -2.90 -4.04
CA MET A 45 -8.25 -2.34 -4.42
C MET A 45 -7.23 -2.54 -3.30
N ARG A 46 -6.06 -3.08 -3.65
CA ARG A 46 -5.00 -3.41 -2.70
C ARG A 46 -3.66 -2.86 -3.15
N VAL A 47 -2.85 -2.46 -2.17
CA VAL A 47 -1.44 -2.15 -2.36
C VAL A 47 -0.64 -3.40 -1.99
N TYR A 48 0.22 -3.82 -2.91
CA TYR A 48 1.13 -4.94 -2.71
C TYR A 48 2.55 -4.40 -2.59
N PHE A 49 3.26 -4.83 -1.57
CA PHE A 49 4.53 -4.23 -1.18
C PHE A 49 5.49 -5.29 -0.63
N TYR A 50 6.77 -4.95 -0.63
CA TYR A 50 7.83 -5.71 0.02
C TYR A 50 8.22 -5.01 1.32
N ASN A 51 8.32 -5.79 2.40
CA ASN A 51 8.84 -5.34 3.68
C ASN A 51 10.27 -5.89 3.89
N PRO A 52 11.31 -5.06 3.86
CA PRO A 52 12.70 -5.53 3.87
C PRO A 52 13.16 -6.16 5.19
N ASN A 53 12.38 -6.03 6.28
CA ASN A 53 12.72 -6.64 7.57
C ASN A 53 12.29 -8.12 7.68
N ASN A 54 11.80 -8.72 6.59
CA ASN A 54 11.28 -10.10 6.54
C ASN A 54 10.13 -10.38 7.53
N ASP A 55 9.42 -9.34 7.95
CA ASP A 55 8.25 -9.41 8.82
C ASP A 55 7.03 -8.87 8.08
N SER A 56 6.65 -9.61 7.04
CA SER A 56 5.59 -9.26 6.09
C SER A 56 4.17 -9.55 6.61
N GLY A 57 4.02 -10.20 7.78
CA GLY A 57 2.73 -10.54 8.39
C GLY A 57 2.29 -9.62 9.53
N GLN A 58 2.90 -8.43 9.62
CA GLN A 58 2.67 -7.51 10.74
C GLN A 58 1.21 -7.10 10.88
N HIS A 59 0.85 -6.82 12.14
CA HIS A 59 -0.41 -6.19 12.48
C HIS A 59 -0.16 -4.70 12.71
N TRP A 60 -0.67 -3.84 11.83
CA TRP A 60 -0.48 -2.39 11.88
C TRP A 60 -1.53 -1.70 12.76
N GLY A 61 -2.03 -2.40 13.77
CA GLY A 61 -2.96 -1.86 14.78
C GLY A 61 -4.42 -1.78 14.36
N GLY A 62 -5.32 -1.89 15.34
CA GLY A 62 -6.77 -1.90 15.10
C GLY A 62 -7.17 -3.11 14.24
N ASP A 63 -7.85 -2.87 13.12
CA ASP A 63 -8.26 -3.92 12.18
C ASP A 63 -7.34 -4.02 10.94
N VAL A 64 -6.15 -3.41 10.99
CA VAL A 64 -5.20 -3.40 9.87
C VAL A 64 -4.25 -4.60 9.97
N GLN A 65 -4.66 -5.70 9.36
CA GLN A 65 -3.86 -6.93 9.29
C GLN A 65 -3.28 -7.16 7.90
N VAL A 66 -1.95 -7.20 7.82
CA VAL A 66 -1.26 -7.44 6.56
C VAL A 66 -1.47 -8.88 6.09
N SER A 67 -1.83 -9.03 4.82
CA SER A 67 -1.97 -10.34 4.17
C SER A 67 -0.68 -10.70 3.42
N THR A 68 -0.24 -11.95 3.52
CA THR A 68 0.92 -12.48 2.76
C THR A 68 0.51 -13.56 1.75
N ALA A 69 -0.77 -13.93 1.75
CA ALA A 69 -1.35 -14.90 0.84
C ALA A 69 -2.87 -14.73 0.77
N ARG A 70 -3.49 -15.37 -0.24
CA ARG A 70 -4.94 -15.45 -0.47
C ARG A 70 -5.63 -14.16 -0.88
N LYS A 71 -4.92 -13.03 -0.95
CA LYS A 71 -5.43 -11.77 -1.52
C LYS A 71 -4.67 -11.38 -2.80
N GLY A 72 -4.16 -12.39 -3.50
CA GLY A 72 -3.50 -12.26 -4.79
C GLY A 72 -2.01 -11.94 -4.71
N GLU A 73 -1.39 -12.02 -3.53
CA GLU A 73 0.05 -11.86 -3.32
C GLU A 73 0.86 -12.86 -4.15
N ARG A 74 1.96 -12.38 -4.72
CA ARG A 74 3.04 -13.18 -5.32
C ARG A 74 4.10 -13.48 -4.26
N PHE A 75 5.02 -14.38 -4.57
CA PHE A 75 6.14 -14.67 -3.68
C PHE A 75 6.88 -13.39 -3.28
N GLY A 76 7.05 -13.17 -1.97
CA GLY A 76 7.69 -11.98 -1.40
C GLY A 76 6.78 -10.76 -1.21
N GLU A 77 5.51 -10.81 -1.63
CA GLU A 77 4.57 -9.71 -1.45
C GLU A 77 3.78 -9.83 -0.15
N ALA A 78 3.64 -8.70 0.52
CA ALA A 78 2.60 -8.40 1.49
C ALA A 78 1.53 -7.52 0.83
N SER A 79 0.31 -7.50 1.37
CA SER A 79 -0.73 -6.60 0.88
C SER A 79 -1.70 -6.09 1.94
N LEU A 80 -2.24 -4.90 1.69
CA LEU A 80 -3.33 -4.29 2.44
C LEU A 80 -4.38 -3.69 1.48
N PRO A 81 -5.65 -3.57 1.91
CA PRO A 81 -6.60 -2.66 1.27
C PRO A 81 -5.99 -1.26 1.10
N PHE A 82 -6.31 -0.59 0.00
CA PHE A 82 -5.68 0.68 -0.35
C PHE A 82 -5.79 1.73 0.74
N GLU A 83 -7.00 1.98 1.27
CA GLU A 83 -7.21 2.98 2.32
C GLU A 83 -6.45 2.67 3.60
N GLN A 84 -6.37 1.39 3.98
CA GLN A 84 -5.61 0.97 5.15
C GLN A 84 -4.12 1.23 4.97
N PHE A 85 -3.58 0.94 3.77
CA PHE A 85 -2.19 1.25 3.45
C PHE A 85 -1.96 2.78 3.44
N ALA A 86 -2.79 3.52 2.71
CA ALA A 86 -2.69 4.98 2.56
C ALA A 86 -2.76 5.71 3.91
N SER A 87 -3.58 5.21 4.85
CA SER A 87 -3.67 5.76 6.22
C SER A 87 -2.34 5.79 6.98
N ARG A 88 -1.34 5.00 6.53
CA ARG A 88 -0.02 4.90 7.16
C ARG A 88 1.09 5.52 6.35
N VAL A 89 0.86 5.92 5.10
CA VAL A 89 1.91 6.52 4.27
C VAL A 89 2.24 7.92 4.82
N TYR A 90 3.52 8.18 5.08
CA TYR A 90 3.98 9.51 5.47
C TYR A 90 4.83 10.18 4.37
N ILE A 91 5.47 9.39 3.51
CA ILE A 91 6.26 9.89 2.39
C ILE A 91 6.22 8.90 1.23
N PHE A 92 6.11 9.44 0.02
CA PHE A 92 6.27 8.70 -1.23
C PHE A 92 6.83 9.66 -2.29
N HIS A 93 7.40 9.11 -3.35
CA HIS A 93 7.83 9.90 -4.49
C HIS A 93 6.64 10.17 -5.41
N PHE A 94 6.50 11.43 -5.84
CA PHE A 94 5.50 11.85 -6.81
C PHE A 94 6.20 12.63 -7.93
N ASP A 95 6.01 12.20 -9.18
CA ASP A 95 6.46 12.96 -10.34
C ASP A 95 5.33 13.90 -10.78
N PRO A 96 5.50 15.24 -10.69
CA PRO A 96 4.47 16.18 -11.10
C PRO A 96 4.18 16.17 -12.60
N LEU A 97 5.02 15.53 -13.42
CA LEU A 97 4.78 15.32 -14.84
C LEU A 97 3.97 14.05 -15.13
N GLU A 98 3.76 13.19 -14.14
CA GLU A 98 2.93 12.01 -14.26
C GLU A 98 1.48 12.44 -14.52
N ARG A 99 0.91 11.93 -15.62
CA ARG A 99 -0.47 12.26 -16.00
C ARG A 99 -1.43 11.57 -15.06
N GLY A 100 -2.26 12.36 -14.39
CA GLY A 100 -3.45 11.92 -13.69
C GLY A 100 -4.56 12.94 -13.88
N GLU A 101 -5.78 12.56 -13.51
CA GLU A 101 -6.93 13.47 -13.50
C GLU A 101 -7.37 13.67 -12.04
N PRO A 102 -6.71 14.54 -11.25
CA PRO A 102 -7.07 14.76 -9.84
C PRO A 102 -8.54 15.18 -9.66
N ALA A 103 -9.13 15.80 -10.68
CA ALA A 103 -10.55 16.19 -10.68
C ALA A 103 -11.52 14.99 -10.67
N GLU A 104 -11.07 13.79 -11.05
CA GLU A 104 -11.87 12.55 -10.98
C GLU A 104 -11.85 11.94 -9.57
N VAL A 105 -10.97 12.40 -8.68
CA VAL A 105 -10.99 12.02 -7.26
C VAL A 105 -12.10 12.84 -6.59
N GLY A 106 -13.18 12.17 -6.19
CA GLY A 106 -14.30 12.81 -5.51
C GLY A 106 -13.85 13.56 -4.24
N ALA A 107 -14.59 14.61 -3.89
CA ALA A 107 -14.49 15.18 -2.55
C ALA A 107 -15.07 14.17 -1.55
N GLU A 108 -14.32 13.87 -0.48
CA GLU A 108 -14.76 13.00 0.62
C GLU A 108 -15.96 13.60 1.37
#